data_AF-A0A7W5XKK7-F1
#
_entry.id   AF-A0A7W5XKK7-F1
#
_cell.length_a   1.000
_cell.length_b   1.000
_cell.length_c   1.000
_cell.angle_alpha   90.00
_cell.angle_beta   90.00
_cell.angle_gamma   90.00
#
_symmetry.space_group_name_H-M   'P 1'
#
loop_
_entity.id
_entity.type
_entity.pdbx_description
1 polymer ?
#
loop_
_entity_poly.entity_id
_entity_poly.type
_entity_poly.pdbx_seq_one_letter_code
_entity_poly.pdbx_strand_id
1 'polypeptide(L)' 'MDITPGDRAANCGGAMRPVGVDHSGKKGYLLIHRCTVCGAQDRNRLAPDDDMDAVIGVQRPL' A
#
# COMPACT_ATOMS: atom_id res chain seq x y z
N MET A 1 9.68 0.16 21.12
CA MET A 1 10.53 0.29 19.91
C MET A 1 9.59 0.20 18.74
N ASP A 2 9.36 1.32 18.05
CA ASP A 2 8.49 1.36 16.87
C ASP A 2 9.29 0.87 15.66
N ILE A 3 9.33 -0.45 15.50
CA ILE A 3 9.82 -1.12 14.30
C ILE A 3 8.61 -1.21 13.39
N THR A 4 8.24 -0.11 12.74
CA THR A 4 7.35 -0.19 11.58
C THR A 4 8.24 -0.57 10.40
N PRO A 5 8.30 -1.84 9.99
CA PRO A 5 9.22 -2.25 8.96
C PRO A 5 8.64 -1.77 7.63
N GLY A 6 9.42 -0.99 6.87
CA GLY A 6 9.21 -0.92 5.43
C GLY A 6 9.43 -2.30 4.81
N ASP A 7 8.93 -2.51 3.60
CA ASP A 7 8.85 -3.82 2.91
C ASP A 7 10.12 -4.70 3.00
N ARG A 8 11.32 -4.09 3.01
CA ARG A 8 12.61 -4.79 3.04
C ARG A 8 13.09 -5.23 4.44
N ALA A 9 12.50 -4.72 5.51
CA ALA A 9 12.87 -5.03 6.90
C ALA A 9 11.84 -5.90 7.62
N ALA A 10 10.77 -6.32 6.94
CA ALA A 10 9.72 -7.13 7.54
C ALA A 10 10.17 -8.59 7.68
N ASN A 11 10.46 -9.01 8.91
CA ASN A 11 10.88 -10.39 9.22
C ASN A 11 9.82 -11.47 8.88
N CYS A 12 8.58 -11.08 8.59
CA CYS A 12 7.49 -12.02 8.31
C CYS A 12 7.54 -12.63 6.90
N GLY A 13 8.22 -11.99 5.93
CA GLY A 13 8.28 -12.43 4.53
C GLY A 13 6.91 -12.54 3.82
N GLY A 14 5.83 -12.02 4.41
CA GLY A 14 4.48 -12.14 3.89
C GLY A 14 4.23 -11.24 2.68
N ALA A 15 3.36 -11.68 1.78
CA ALA A 15 2.93 -10.88 0.64
C ALA A 15 2.15 -9.64 1.09
N MET A 16 2.37 -8.53 0.40
CA MET A 16 1.68 -7.26 0.63
C MET A 16 0.53 -7.15 -0.36
N ARG A 17 -0.71 -7.07 0.13
CA ARG A 17 -1.89 -6.87 -0.73
C ARG A 17 -2.35 -5.42 -0.69
N PRO A 18 -2.79 -4.83 -1.81
CA PRO A 18 -3.43 -3.53 -1.80
C PRO A 18 -4.76 -3.64 -1.02
N VAL A 19 -5.01 -2.68 -0.13
CA VAL A 19 -6.22 -2.66 0.73
C VAL A 19 -6.97 -1.34 0.69
N GLY A 20 -6.41 -0.33 0.01
CA GLY A 20 -7.07 0.96 -0.13
C GLY A 20 -6.17 1.97 -0.83
N VAL A 21 -6.72 3.14 -1.11
CA VAL A 21 -6.01 4.26 -1.75
C VAL A 21 -6.33 5.50 -0.93
N ASP A 22 -5.28 6.26 -0.61
CA ASP A 22 -5.34 7.55 0.07
C ASP A 22 -4.92 8.66 -0.92
N HIS A 23 -5.26 9.91 -0.63
CA HIS A 23 -4.90 11.05 -1.45
C HIS A 23 -4.31 12.17 -0.60
N SER A 24 -3.12 12.63 -0.96
CA SER A 24 -2.45 13.74 -0.32
C SER A 24 -2.18 14.85 -1.33
N GLY A 25 -2.64 16.07 -1.07
CA GLY A 25 -2.45 17.20 -2.00
C GLY A 25 -0.98 17.50 -2.38
N LYS A 26 0.00 17.10 -1.54
CA LYS A 26 1.43 17.22 -1.86
C LYS A 26 2.04 15.97 -2.52
N LYS A 27 1.47 14.79 -2.26
CA LYS A 27 2.05 13.51 -2.70
C LYS A 27 1.30 12.85 -3.86
N GLY A 28 0.08 13.29 -4.16
CA GLY A 28 -0.85 12.61 -5.07
C GLY A 28 -1.50 11.41 -4.40
N TYR A 29 -1.88 10.43 -5.22
CA TYR A 29 -2.46 9.17 -4.76
C TYR A 29 -1.40 8.30 -4.08
N LEU A 30 -1.83 7.62 -3.00
CA LEU A 30 -1.01 6.75 -2.17
C LEU A 30 -1.72 5.39 -2.08
N LEU A 31 -1.10 4.34 -2.59
CA LEU A 31 -1.62 2.97 -2.49
C LEU A 31 -1.26 2.38 -1.14
N ILE A 32 -2.27 1.97 -0.37
CA ILE A 32 -2.10 1.35 0.93
C ILE A 32 -1.99 -0.14 0.74
N HIS A 33 -0.88 -0.71 1.20
CA HIS A 33 -0.65 -2.14 1.23
C HIS A 33 -0.72 -2.66 2.65
N ARG A 34 -1.21 -3.89 2.81
CA ARG A 34 -1.22 -4.60 4.09
C ARG A 34 -0.62 -5.99 3.93
N CYS A 35 0.29 -6.34 4.82
CA CYS A 35 0.85 -7.68 4.89
C CYS A 35 -0.25 -8.69 5.22
N THR A 36 -0.32 -9.78 4.48
CA THR A 36 -1.29 -10.86 4.72
C THR A 36 -0.96 -11.72 5.94
N VAL A 37 0.27 -11.63 6.45
CA VAL A 37 0.76 -12.46 7.57
C VAL A 37 0.77 -11.67 8.89
N CYS A 38 1.52 -10.56 8.95
CA CYS A 38 1.68 -9.79 10.19
C CYS A 38 0.72 -8.59 10.30
N GLY A 39 0.04 -8.22 9.21
CA GLY A 39 -0.89 -7.10 9.19
C GLY A 39 -0.26 -5.71 9.14
N ALA A 40 1.08 -5.58 9.06
CA ALA A 40 1.77 -4.30 8.87
C ALA A 40 1.25 -3.57 7.62
N GLN A 41 1.19 -2.25 7.68
CA GLN A 41 0.71 -1.40 6.59
C GLN A 41 1.81 -0.48 6.09
N ASP A 42 1.87 -0.33 4.76
CA ASP A 42 2.76 0.63 4.10
C ASP A 42 1.97 1.44 3.06
N ARG A 43 2.45 2.65 2.75
CA ARG A 43 1.83 3.59 1.81
C ARG A 43 2.85 3.94 0.73
N ASN A 44 2.61 3.45 -0.49
CA ASN A 44 3.47 3.77 -1.61
C ASN A 44 2.84 4.89 -2.46
N ARG A 45 3.65 5.84 -2.91
CA ARG A 45 3.16 6.88 -3.84
C ARG A 45 2.96 6.26 -5.21
N LEU A 46 1.84 6.53 -5.85
CA LEU A 46 1.65 6.18 -7.25
C LEU A 46 2.61 6.98 -8.13
N ALA A 47 3.23 6.28 -9.07
CA ALA A 47 3.95 6.88 -10.15
C ALA A 47 2.97 7.48 -11.19
N PRO A 48 3.38 8.49 -11.97
CA PRO A 48 2.52 9.10 -12.97
C PRO A 48 2.08 8.15 -14.10
N ASP A 49 2.81 7.06 -14.31
CA ASP A 49 2.60 6.01 -15.31
C ASP A 49 1.93 4.75 -14.75
N ASP A 50 1.56 4.74 -13.46
CA ASP A 50 0.76 3.66 -12.89
C ASP A 50 -0.64 3.62 -13.50
N ASP A 51 -1.18 2.40 -13.63
CA ASP A 51 -2.54 2.18 -14.12
C ASP A 51 -3.57 2.64 -13.09
N MET A 52 -4.19 3.78 -13.36
CA MET A 52 -5.21 4.38 -12.51
C MET A 52 -6.50 3.55 -12.43
N ASP A 53 -6.86 2.79 -13.48
CA ASP A 53 -8.04 1.93 -13.45
C ASP A 53 -7.84 0.77 -12.47
N ALA A 54 -6.63 0.18 -12.47
CA ALA A 54 -6.25 -0.85 -11.50
C ALA A 54 -6.32 -0.32 -10.05
N VAL A 55 -5.86 0.92 -9.84
CA VAL A 55 -5.87 1.59 -8.53
C VAL A 55 -7.30 1.85 -8.05
N ILE A 56 -8.17 2.37 -8.92
CA ILE A 56 -9.59 2.58 -8.60
C ILE A 56 -10.27 1.23 -8.28
N GLY A 57 -9.87 0.16 -8.97
CA GLY A 57 -10.31 -1.21 -8.69
C GLY A 57 -10.12 -1.64 -7.23
N VAL A 58 -9.05 -1.18 -6.56
CA VAL A 58 -8.78 -1.51 -5.15
C VAL A 58 -9.86 -0.99 -4.20
N GLN A 59 -10.55 0.11 -4.56
CA GLN A 59 -11.62 0.69 -3.73
C GLN A 59 -12.99 0.04 -3.97
N ARG A 60 -13.14 -0.81 -4.99
CA ARG A 60 -14.42 -1.47 -5.27
C ARG A 60 -14.63 -2.60 -4.26
N PRO A 61 -15.75 -2.63 -3.53
CA PRO A 61 -16.10 -3.81 -2.75
C PRO A 61 -16.27 -4.99 -3.72
N LEU A 62 -15.64 -6.13 -3.38
CA LEU A 62 -15.80 -7.40 -4.08
C LEU A 62 -17.26 -7.88 -4.03
#